data_AF-A0A4V2F4I3-F1
#
_entry.id   AF-A0A4V2F4I3-F1
#
_cell.length_a   1.000
_cell.length_b   1.000
_cell.length_c   1.000
_cell.angle_alpha   90.00
_cell.angle_beta   90.00
_cell.angle_gamma   90.00
#
_symmetry.space_group_name_H-M   'P 1'
#
loop_
_entity.id
_entity.type
_entity.pdbx_description
1 polymer ?
#
loop_
_entity_poly.entity_id
_entity_poly.type
_entity_poly.pdbx_seq_one_letter_code
_entity_poly.pdbx_strand_id
1 'polypeptide(L)'
;MHRLRADRGDEGFTLIEIVVSMVVFALFATGILGALVTIVRTQRTNSARVVAAQLASSAIELARGTSAVKIPLGTSTPGLPVPAGFSVQQDAALVPFNATGSACMATGGKLTYVRVTETVTWSGMGTTAPVRSDTLVALPITGLDPTKGTLGIPVQDATSAPVAGATVTITGGASVVTGADGCALFTGLTPGTYTGTVSKAGYVDTLGNLSATSTSTSVTAAALTVASPVSYAAAGMLTVGYAAPAGYAIPGSLPLTVAGTSSSYPARTFYACGTPQATASFCASTGQAPRLVGSVSNSDPSRNGLFPTGTSGSYLTYAGDCADNALPTPVAATLAPAGSTAVSVPLGGVAVTVRRAGVGTAGVTLRAVHQVSAGCSLVTTVPLGVSGSGGAAPVALPYGRWTIQALDSLLTVLGSADVTVDATVKTATVNA
;
A
#
# COMPACT_ATOMS: atom_id res chain seq x y z
N MET A 1 98.45 25.88 -14.63
CA MET A 1 98.32 26.10 -13.16
C MET A 1 96.91 26.63 -12.94
N HIS A 2 96.03 26.13 -12.08
CA HIS A 2 96.15 25.27 -10.92
C HIS A 2 94.78 24.57 -10.77
N ARG A 3 94.80 23.30 -10.36
CA ARG A 3 93.62 22.50 -9.97
C ARG A 3 92.70 23.28 -9.04
N LEU A 4 91.38 23.07 -9.18
CA LEU A 4 90.56 22.53 -8.09
C LEU A 4 89.48 21.61 -8.69
N ARG A 5 89.61 20.34 -8.34
CA ARG A 5 88.68 19.22 -8.55
C ARG A 5 88.15 18.90 -7.16
N ALA A 6 86.88 19.14 -6.92
CA ALA A 6 86.08 18.73 -5.76
C ALA A 6 84.64 19.20 -6.07
N ASP A 7 83.57 18.45 -5.97
CA ASP A 7 83.36 17.09 -5.50
C ASP A 7 82.15 16.60 -6.30
N ARG A 8 82.26 15.47 -7.01
CA ARG A 8 81.05 14.77 -7.47
C ARG A 8 80.53 14.09 -6.21
N GLY A 9 79.57 14.73 -5.55
CA GLY A 9 78.73 14.05 -4.59
C GLY A 9 77.97 12.96 -5.32
N ASP A 10 78.57 11.77 -5.39
CA ASP A 10 77.81 10.53 -5.37
C ASP A 10 77.12 10.51 -4.01
N GLU A 11 76.02 11.27 -3.87
CA GLU A 11 75.06 11.06 -2.81
C GLU A 11 74.43 9.71 -3.09
N GLY A 12 74.97 8.68 -2.44
CA GLY A 12 74.41 7.34 -2.47
C GLY A 12 72.93 7.39 -2.12
N PHE A 13 72.11 6.77 -2.97
CA PHE A 13 70.68 6.57 -2.78
C PHE A 13 70.38 6.26 -1.32
N THR A 14 69.87 7.25 -0.60
CA THR A 14 69.56 7.07 0.81
C THR A 14 68.37 6.12 0.89
N LEU A 15 68.39 5.20 1.87
CA LEU A 15 67.33 4.21 2.06
C LEU A 15 65.94 4.88 2.19
N ILE A 16 65.91 6.12 2.68
CA ILE A 16 64.71 6.96 2.77
C ILE A 16 64.18 7.44 1.41
N GLU A 17 65.04 7.74 0.43
CA GLU A 17 64.63 8.13 -0.92
C GLU A 17 63.93 6.98 -1.65
N ILE A 18 64.46 5.76 -1.53
CA ILE A 18 63.84 4.55 -2.10
C ILE A 18 62.45 4.30 -1.49
N VAL A 19 62.31 4.47 -0.17
CA VAL A 19 61.02 4.30 0.52
C VAL A 19 60.03 5.39 0.08
N VAL A 20 60.46 6.66 -0.01
CA VAL A 20 59.59 7.76 -0.45
C VAL A 20 59.17 7.57 -1.90
N SER A 21 60.08 7.20 -2.80
CA SER A 21 59.75 6.90 -4.21
C SER A 21 58.78 5.72 -4.34
N MET A 22 58.93 4.67 -3.53
CA MET A 22 57.98 3.54 -3.52
C MET A 22 56.59 3.96 -3.04
N VAL A 23 56.49 4.78 -2.00
CA VAL A 23 55.20 5.28 -1.50
C VAL A 23 54.53 6.19 -2.52
N VAL A 24 55.27 7.12 -3.12
CA VAL A 24 54.76 8.02 -4.16
C VAL A 24 54.33 7.22 -5.39
N PHE A 25 55.13 6.26 -5.85
CA PHE A 25 54.77 5.38 -6.95
C PHE A 25 53.51 4.55 -6.64
N ALA A 26 53.37 4.01 -5.42
CA ALA A 26 52.19 3.26 -5.02
C ALA A 26 50.91 4.14 -5.02
N LEU A 27 51.01 5.39 -4.58
CA LEU A 27 49.89 6.35 -4.62
C LEU A 27 49.50 6.72 -6.06
N PHE A 28 50.48 6.96 -6.94
CA PHE A 28 50.21 7.20 -8.36
C PHE A 28 49.63 5.96 -9.06
N ALA A 29 50.18 4.78 -8.81
CA ALA A 29 49.74 3.52 -9.41
C ALA A 29 48.29 3.18 -9.01
N THR A 30 47.93 3.37 -7.74
CA THR A 30 46.54 3.15 -7.26
C THR A 30 45.56 4.14 -7.88
N GLY A 31 45.93 5.43 -7.99
CA GLY A 31 45.12 6.44 -8.67
C GLY A 31 44.89 6.11 -10.15
N ILE A 32 45.93 5.70 -10.87
CA ILE A 32 45.86 5.34 -12.30
C ILE A 32 45.02 4.07 -12.51
N LEU A 33 45.18 3.05 -11.66
CA LEU A 33 44.36 1.83 -11.71
C LEU A 33 42.87 2.16 -11.48
N GLY A 34 42.56 3.03 -10.52
CA GLY A 34 41.20 3.51 -10.29
C GLY A 34 40.61 4.24 -11.49
N ALA A 35 41.40 5.09 -12.14
CA ALA A 35 41.00 5.78 -13.38
C ALA A 35 40.74 4.79 -14.53
N LEU A 36 41.63 3.81 -14.74
CA LEU A 36 41.47 2.76 -15.75
C LEU A 36 40.21 1.91 -15.55
N VAL A 37 39.92 1.48 -14.32
CA VAL A 37 38.69 0.74 -14.02
C VAL A 37 37.44 1.57 -14.34
N THR A 38 37.48 2.87 -14.03
CA THR A 38 36.38 3.80 -14.33
C THR A 38 36.20 3.96 -15.83
N ILE A 39 37.29 4.10 -16.59
CA ILE A 39 37.27 4.20 -18.06
C ILE A 39 36.68 2.92 -18.67
N VAL A 40 37.11 1.74 -18.23
CA VAL A 40 36.59 0.45 -18.74
C VAL A 40 35.10 0.29 -18.42
N ARG A 41 34.66 0.69 -17.22
CA ARG A 41 33.23 0.68 -16.85
C ARG A 41 32.42 1.62 -17.74
N THR A 42 32.88 2.85 -17.95
CA THR A 42 32.22 3.82 -18.82
C THR A 42 32.16 3.33 -20.27
N GLN A 43 33.23 2.73 -20.77
CA GLN A 43 33.26 2.19 -22.12
C GLN A 43 32.29 1.02 -22.29
N ARG A 44 32.22 0.09 -21.33
CA ARG A 44 31.21 -0.99 -21.33
C ARG A 44 29.79 -0.43 -21.31
N THR A 45 29.52 0.58 -20.48
CA THR A 45 28.21 1.23 -20.43
C THR A 45 27.86 1.92 -21.75
N ASN A 46 28.82 2.59 -22.40
CA ASN A 46 28.61 3.20 -23.70
C ASN A 46 28.33 2.15 -24.78
N SER A 47 29.09 1.05 -24.81
CA SER A 47 28.81 -0.06 -25.73
C SER A 47 27.43 -0.67 -25.51
N ALA A 48 27.02 -0.87 -24.25
CA ALA A 48 25.69 -1.38 -23.92
C ALA A 48 24.56 -0.42 -24.34
N ARG A 49 24.76 0.90 -24.18
CA ARG A 49 23.81 1.92 -24.64
C ARG A 49 23.63 1.92 -26.16
N VAL A 50 24.69 1.69 -26.93
CA VAL A 50 24.60 1.59 -28.40
C VAL A 50 23.76 0.38 -28.80
N VAL A 51 24.01 -0.79 -28.20
CA VAL A 51 23.20 -2.00 -28.45
C VAL A 51 21.76 -1.78 -28.02
N ALA A 52 21.52 -1.17 -26.85
CA ALA A 52 20.18 -0.85 -26.38
C ALA A 52 19.44 0.12 -27.30
N ALA A 53 20.13 1.12 -27.86
CA ALA A 53 19.54 2.05 -28.82
C ALA A 53 19.19 1.36 -30.14
N GLN A 54 20.06 0.48 -30.65
CA GLN A 54 19.77 -0.33 -31.84
C GLN A 54 18.56 -1.25 -31.61
N LEU A 55 18.46 -1.86 -30.42
CA LEU A 55 17.36 -2.73 -30.04
C LEU A 55 16.03 -1.95 -29.91
N ALA A 56 16.09 -0.77 -29.29
CA ALA A 56 14.93 0.14 -29.20
C ALA A 56 14.47 0.57 -30.60
N SER A 57 15.38 0.95 -31.50
CA SER A 57 15.03 1.28 -32.88
C SER A 57 14.45 0.10 -33.63
N SER A 58 15.01 -1.11 -33.49
CA SER A 58 14.47 -2.31 -34.11
C SER A 58 13.07 -2.66 -33.60
N ALA A 59 12.81 -2.48 -32.30
CA ALA A 59 11.50 -2.70 -31.70
C ALA A 59 10.47 -1.68 -32.22
N ILE A 60 10.87 -0.41 -32.37
CA ILE A 60 10.04 0.63 -32.97
C ILE A 60 9.69 0.32 -34.43
N GLU A 61 10.64 -0.17 -35.22
CA GLU A 61 10.38 -0.56 -36.61
C GLU A 61 9.47 -1.79 -36.69
N LEU A 62 9.60 -2.75 -35.76
CA LEU A 62 8.63 -3.85 -35.63
C LEU A 62 7.22 -3.34 -35.30
N ALA A 63 7.10 -2.40 -34.36
CA ALA A 63 5.83 -1.78 -34.01
C ALA A 63 5.20 -1.04 -35.20
N ARG A 64 6.01 -0.31 -35.99
CA ARG A 64 5.56 0.38 -37.22
C ARG A 64 5.17 -0.57 -38.34
N GLY A 65 5.82 -1.72 -38.44
CA GLY A 65 5.49 -2.78 -39.40
C GLY A 65 4.29 -3.64 -38.97
N THR A 66 3.89 -3.55 -37.70
CA THR A 66 2.72 -4.26 -37.16
C THR A 66 1.47 -3.43 -37.38
N SER A 67 0.39 -4.05 -37.87
CA SER A 67 -0.91 -3.36 -37.93
C SER A 67 -1.27 -2.87 -36.53
N ALA A 68 -1.68 -1.60 -36.38
CA ALA A 68 -2.02 -1.01 -35.09
C ALA A 68 -3.01 -1.85 -34.27
N VAL A 69 -3.92 -2.57 -34.93
CA VAL A 69 -4.94 -3.45 -34.30
C VAL A 69 -4.33 -4.76 -33.76
N LYS A 70 -3.14 -5.13 -34.20
CA LYS A 70 -2.39 -6.32 -33.77
C LYS A 70 -1.35 -6.02 -32.69
N ILE A 71 -1.11 -4.75 -32.38
CA ILE A 71 -0.21 -4.36 -31.29
C ILE A 71 -0.95 -4.63 -29.97
N PRO A 72 -0.41 -5.49 -29.09
CA PRO A 72 -1.01 -5.72 -27.77
C PRO A 72 -1.03 -4.41 -26.99
N LEU A 73 -2.21 -3.97 -26.54
CA LEU A 73 -2.38 -2.80 -25.67
C LEU A 73 -1.92 -3.14 -24.25
N GLY A 74 -1.40 -2.15 -23.54
CA GLY A 74 -0.75 -2.32 -22.24
C GLY A 74 0.70 -2.78 -22.38
N THR A 75 1.21 -3.45 -21.34
CA THR A 75 2.60 -3.94 -21.32
C THR A 75 2.75 -5.30 -21.99
N SER A 76 3.72 -5.44 -22.89
CA SER A 76 4.07 -6.70 -23.55
C SER A 76 5.57 -6.78 -23.87
N THR A 77 6.04 -7.96 -24.25
CA THR A 77 7.39 -8.14 -24.82
C THR A 77 7.27 -8.25 -26.33
N PRO A 78 7.94 -7.37 -27.10
CA PRO A 78 7.86 -7.41 -28.54
C PRO A 78 8.59 -8.66 -29.09
N GLY A 79 8.05 -9.24 -30.16
CA GLY A 79 8.52 -10.52 -30.72
C GLY A 79 9.78 -10.41 -31.57
N LEU A 80 10.85 -9.80 -31.04
CA LEU A 80 12.15 -9.69 -31.71
C LEU A 80 13.24 -10.50 -30.98
N PRO A 81 14.30 -10.92 -31.70
CA PRO A 81 15.49 -11.49 -31.06
C PRO A 81 16.18 -10.48 -30.14
N VAL A 82 16.34 -10.85 -28.87
CA VAL A 82 17.03 -10.02 -27.87
C VAL A 82 18.35 -10.67 -27.47
N PRO A 83 19.50 -9.97 -27.59
CA PRO A 83 20.80 -10.48 -27.14
C PRO A 83 20.80 -10.81 -25.64
N ALA A 84 21.59 -11.81 -25.25
CA ALA A 84 21.73 -12.20 -23.85
C ALA A 84 22.14 -11.00 -22.96
N GLY A 85 21.46 -10.84 -21.84
CA GLY A 85 21.70 -9.74 -20.90
C GLY A 85 20.97 -8.45 -21.22
N PHE A 86 20.09 -8.40 -22.22
CA PHE A 86 19.17 -7.29 -22.49
C PHE A 86 17.71 -7.72 -22.31
N SER A 87 16.83 -6.75 -22.06
CA SER A 87 15.38 -6.93 -22.06
C SER A 87 14.69 -5.74 -22.70
N VAL A 88 13.62 -6.02 -23.46
CA VAL A 88 12.77 -5.04 -24.13
C VAL A 88 11.36 -5.14 -23.57
N GLN A 89 10.81 -4.01 -23.15
CA GLN A 89 9.43 -3.88 -22.71
C GLN A 89 8.71 -2.88 -23.60
N GLN A 90 7.66 -3.35 -24.26
CA GLN A 90 6.74 -2.53 -25.05
C GLN A 90 5.57 -2.11 -24.18
N ASP A 91 5.26 -0.82 -24.16
CA ASP A 91 4.03 -0.26 -23.58
C ASP A 91 3.25 0.45 -24.69
N ALA A 92 2.05 -0.06 -25.02
CA ALA A 92 1.22 0.47 -26.08
C ALA A 92 -0.11 1.00 -25.54
N ALA A 93 -0.45 2.23 -25.89
CA ALA A 93 -1.71 2.87 -25.51
C ALA A 93 -2.34 3.56 -26.71
N LEU A 94 -3.67 3.52 -26.86
CA LEU A 94 -4.32 4.35 -27.86
C LEU A 94 -4.29 5.81 -27.42
N VAL A 95 -4.12 6.71 -28.38
CA VAL A 95 -4.12 8.16 -28.19
C VAL A 95 -5.03 8.84 -29.23
N PRO A 96 -5.86 9.83 -28.82
CA PRO A 96 -6.61 10.69 -29.74
C PRO A 96 -5.72 11.56 -30.64
N PHE A 97 -6.26 12.01 -31.78
CA PHE A 97 -5.60 12.89 -32.76
C PHE A 97 -5.01 14.19 -32.16
N ASN A 98 -5.56 14.69 -31.06
CA ASN A 98 -5.21 15.97 -30.44
C ASN A 98 -4.77 15.85 -28.97
N ALA A 99 -4.55 14.64 -28.47
CA ALA A 99 -4.20 14.43 -27.07
C ALA A 99 -2.72 14.08 -26.93
N THR A 100 -2.06 14.79 -26.02
CA THR A 100 -0.71 14.45 -25.52
C THR A 100 -0.74 13.31 -24.48
N GLY A 101 -1.93 12.86 -24.07
CA GLY A 101 -2.18 11.89 -22.99
C GLY A 101 -2.82 10.56 -23.44
N SER A 102 -3.13 9.69 -22.47
CA SER A 102 -3.76 8.37 -22.68
C SER A 102 -5.19 8.47 -23.22
N ALA A 103 -5.65 7.44 -23.95
CA ALA A 103 -7.07 7.26 -24.32
C ALA A 103 -8.02 7.33 -23.12
N CYS A 104 -7.59 6.88 -21.93
CA CYS A 104 -8.41 6.96 -20.72
C CYS A 104 -8.54 8.38 -20.15
N MET A 105 -7.87 9.38 -20.73
CA MET A 105 -8.03 10.80 -20.38
C MET A 105 -8.72 11.60 -21.48
N ALA A 106 -9.14 10.93 -22.55
CA ALA A 106 -9.76 11.58 -23.70
C ALA A 106 -11.27 11.67 -23.51
N THR A 107 -11.82 12.89 -23.53
CA THR A 107 -13.26 13.12 -23.60
C THR A 107 -13.75 13.05 -25.04
N GLY A 108 -14.40 11.96 -25.42
CA GLY A 108 -15.24 11.88 -26.64
C GLY A 108 -14.51 11.95 -27.99
N GLY A 109 -13.22 11.57 -28.05
CA GLY A 109 -12.43 11.61 -29.29
C GLY A 109 -12.43 10.30 -30.08
N LYS A 110 -12.27 10.39 -31.41
CA LYS A 110 -11.90 9.23 -32.24
C LYS A 110 -10.45 8.84 -31.92
N LEU A 111 -10.21 7.60 -31.52
CA LEU A 111 -8.86 7.08 -31.35
C LEU A 111 -8.16 7.09 -32.70
N THR A 112 -6.96 7.66 -32.77
CA THR A 112 -6.31 7.93 -34.06
C THR A 112 -4.95 7.26 -34.19
N TYR A 113 -4.25 7.02 -33.08
CA TYR A 113 -2.95 6.35 -33.07
C TYR A 113 -2.84 5.36 -31.91
N VAL A 114 -2.05 4.31 -32.08
CA VAL A 114 -1.41 3.57 -31.00
C VAL A 114 -0.07 4.25 -30.73
N ARG A 115 0.12 4.82 -29.54
CA ARG A 115 1.43 5.22 -29.04
C ARG A 115 2.13 3.99 -28.50
N VAL A 116 3.30 3.68 -29.05
CA VAL A 116 4.14 2.58 -28.60
C VAL A 116 5.40 3.16 -27.99
N THR A 117 5.65 2.82 -26.72
CA THR A 117 6.88 3.12 -25.98
C THR A 117 7.70 1.85 -25.85
N GLU A 118 8.93 1.87 -26.33
CA GLU A 118 9.90 0.80 -26.15
C GLU A 118 10.91 1.19 -25.08
N THR A 119 11.07 0.35 -24.05
CA THR A 119 12.05 0.53 -22.98
C THR A 119 13.03 -0.63 -22.97
N VAL A 120 14.32 -0.32 -23.11
CA VAL A 120 15.41 -1.31 -23.12
C VAL A 120 16.28 -1.17 -21.88
N THR A 121 16.46 -2.28 -21.18
CA THR A 121 17.32 -2.44 -20.00
C THR A 121 18.35 -3.54 -20.23
N TRP A 122 19.45 -3.52 -19.46
CA TRP A 122 20.49 -4.54 -19.57
C TRP A 122 21.10 -4.92 -18.21
N SER A 123 21.75 -6.07 -18.17
CA SER A 123 22.45 -6.58 -16.99
C SER A 123 23.64 -5.70 -16.61
N GLY A 124 23.77 -5.34 -15.33
CA GLY A 124 24.84 -4.47 -14.84
C GLY A 124 24.65 -2.98 -15.14
N MET A 125 23.44 -2.57 -15.50
CA MET A 125 23.08 -1.17 -15.79
C MET A 125 23.21 -0.21 -14.59
N GLY A 126 23.07 -0.71 -13.37
CA GLY A 126 23.21 0.09 -12.15
C GLY A 126 22.20 1.24 -12.09
N THR A 127 22.68 2.47 -11.91
CA THR A 127 21.86 3.70 -11.85
C THR A 127 21.68 4.38 -13.21
N THR A 128 22.17 3.76 -14.29
CA THR A 128 22.04 4.31 -15.64
C THR A 128 20.57 4.30 -16.06
N ALA A 129 20.06 5.38 -16.65
CA ALA A 129 18.67 5.44 -17.12
C ALA A 129 18.43 4.53 -18.35
N PRO A 130 17.26 3.87 -18.46
CA PRO A 130 16.89 3.01 -19.58
C PRO A 130 16.84 3.77 -20.89
N VAL A 131 17.15 3.07 -21.98
CA VAL A 131 16.97 3.63 -23.33
C VAL A 131 15.50 3.51 -23.68
N ARG A 132 14.86 4.64 -23.95
CA ARG A 132 13.44 4.73 -24.26
C ARG A 132 13.24 5.33 -25.64
N SER A 133 12.34 4.76 -26.43
CA SER A 133 11.95 5.29 -27.73
C SER A 133 10.43 5.25 -27.89
N ASP A 134 9.86 6.23 -28.59
CA ASP A 134 8.43 6.36 -28.82
C ASP A 134 8.10 6.34 -30.31
N THR A 135 6.95 5.79 -30.68
CA THR A 135 6.36 5.94 -32.01
C THR A 135 4.84 6.01 -31.94
N LEU A 136 4.24 6.54 -33.00
CA LEU A 136 2.79 6.54 -33.21
C LEU A 136 2.48 5.67 -34.44
N VAL A 137 1.66 4.65 -34.26
CA VAL A 137 1.16 3.79 -35.33
C VAL A 137 -0.29 4.18 -35.58
N ALA A 138 -0.60 4.67 -36.79
CA ALA A 138 -1.95 5.09 -37.13
C ALA A 138 -2.92 3.90 -37.05
N LEU A 139 -4.04 4.08 -36.35
CA LEU A 139 -5.15 3.15 -36.47
C LEU A 139 -5.66 3.24 -37.91
N PRO A 140 -5.90 2.11 -38.61
CA PRO A 140 -6.57 2.18 -39.89
C PRO A 140 -7.92 2.87 -39.67
N ILE A 141 -8.24 3.88 -40.49
CA ILE A 141 -9.56 4.52 -40.53
C ILE A 141 -10.70 3.52 -40.80
N THR A 142 -10.36 2.30 -41.24
CA THR A 142 -11.22 1.14 -41.47
C THR A 142 -11.04 0.01 -40.43
N GLY A 143 -10.17 0.20 -39.41
CA GLY A 143 -9.71 -0.83 -38.47
C GLY A 143 -10.49 -0.90 -37.16
N LEU A 144 -11.41 0.03 -36.94
CA LEU A 144 -12.50 -0.14 -35.97
C LEU A 144 -13.72 -0.50 -36.79
N ASP A 145 -14.19 -1.74 -36.67
CA ASP A 145 -15.48 -2.14 -37.21
C ASP A 145 -16.51 -1.08 -36.78
N PRO A 146 -17.21 -0.41 -37.71
CA PRO A 146 -18.11 0.70 -37.40
C PRO A 146 -19.30 0.25 -36.55
N THR A 147 -19.52 -1.06 -36.43
CA THR A 147 -20.51 -1.66 -35.54
C THR A 147 -19.98 -1.93 -34.14
N LYS A 148 -18.69 -1.71 -33.87
CA LYS A 148 -18.03 -1.96 -32.59
C LYS A 148 -17.55 -0.68 -31.92
N GLY A 149 -17.48 -0.69 -30.61
CA GLY A 149 -16.96 0.40 -29.78
C GLY A 149 -15.65 0.05 -29.09
N THR A 150 -15.11 1.05 -28.38
CA THR A 150 -13.95 0.92 -27.51
C THR A 150 -14.28 1.41 -26.11
N LEU A 151 -13.81 0.70 -25.08
CA LEU A 151 -13.96 1.06 -23.68
C LEU A 151 -12.59 1.27 -23.02
N GLY A 152 -12.36 2.45 -22.47
CA GLY A 152 -11.23 2.73 -21.57
C GLY A 152 -11.67 2.69 -20.11
N ILE A 153 -10.93 1.99 -19.27
CA ILE A 153 -11.10 1.96 -17.81
C ILE A 153 -9.81 2.50 -17.18
N PRO A 154 -9.81 3.75 -16.67
CA PRO A 154 -8.67 4.29 -15.93
C PRO A 154 -8.58 3.64 -14.55
N VAL A 155 -7.39 3.25 -14.14
CA VAL A 155 -7.08 2.78 -12.78
C VAL A 155 -6.09 3.76 -12.15
N GLN A 156 -6.48 4.31 -11.01
CA GLN A 156 -5.71 5.35 -10.31
C GLN A 156 -5.57 5.02 -8.83
N ASP A 157 -4.47 5.45 -8.23
CA ASP A 157 -4.24 5.31 -6.79
C ASP A 157 -4.89 6.45 -5.99
N ALA A 158 -4.65 6.46 -4.68
CA ALA A 158 -5.17 7.47 -3.76
C ALA A 158 -4.71 8.92 -4.05
N THR A 159 -3.64 9.08 -4.83
CA THR A 159 -3.10 10.37 -5.26
C THR A 159 -3.51 10.74 -6.68
N SER A 160 -4.46 9.99 -7.27
CA SER A 160 -4.85 10.08 -8.68
C SER A 160 -3.73 9.74 -9.68
N ALA A 161 -2.64 9.12 -9.22
CA ALA A 161 -1.58 8.67 -10.09
C ALA A 161 -1.99 7.36 -10.80
N PRO A 162 -1.55 7.14 -12.05
CA PRO A 162 -1.90 5.95 -12.80
C PRO A 162 -1.32 4.67 -12.19
N VAL A 163 -2.10 3.59 -12.20
CA VAL A 163 -1.68 2.30 -11.64
C VAL A 163 -1.37 1.32 -12.76
N ALA A 164 -0.07 1.09 -12.99
CA ALA A 164 0.41 0.08 -13.94
C ALA A 164 0.33 -1.34 -13.38
N GLY A 165 0.20 -2.33 -14.26
CA GLY A 165 0.22 -3.76 -13.91
C GLY A 165 -1.03 -4.27 -13.19
N ALA A 166 -2.14 -3.54 -13.22
CA ALA A 166 -3.43 -4.01 -12.72
C ALA A 166 -4.16 -4.78 -13.82
N THR A 167 -4.70 -5.96 -13.50
CA THR A 167 -5.50 -6.75 -14.43
C THR A 167 -6.95 -6.27 -14.36
N VAL A 168 -7.49 -5.84 -15.49
CA VAL A 168 -8.88 -5.40 -15.63
C VAL A 168 -9.61 -6.41 -16.51
N THR A 169 -10.70 -6.99 -16.01
CA THR A 169 -11.53 -7.95 -16.74
C THR A 169 -12.93 -7.41 -16.88
N ILE A 170 -13.43 -7.27 -18.11
CA ILE A 170 -14.79 -6.76 -18.36
C ILE A 170 -15.80 -7.90 -18.43
N THR A 171 -17.08 -7.56 -18.23
CA THR A 171 -18.20 -8.47 -18.55
C THR A 171 -18.08 -8.99 -19.98
N GLY A 172 -18.18 -10.31 -20.14
CA GLY A 172 -17.86 -11.00 -21.40
C GLY A 172 -16.46 -11.63 -21.43
N GLY A 173 -15.63 -11.41 -20.41
CA GLY A 173 -14.42 -12.20 -20.12
C GLY A 173 -13.12 -11.67 -20.73
N ALA A 174 -13.16 -10.60 -21.54
CA ALA A 174 -11.94 -9.97 -22.04
C ALA A 174 -11.15 -9.34 -20.90
N SER A 175 -9.82 -9.47 -20.93
CA SER A 175 -8.92 -8.98 -19.89
C SER A 175 -7.73 -8.23 -20.47
N VAL A 176 -7.34 -7.14 -19.82
CA VAL A 176 -6.22 -6.26 -20.19
C VAL A 176 -5.44 -5.88 -18.94
N VAL A 177 -4.11 -5.84 -19.04
CA VAL A 177 -3.24 -5.35 -17.97
C VAL A 177 -2.88 -3.89 -18.23
N THR A 178 -3.06 -3.03 -17.23
CA THR A 178 -2.78 -1.58 -17.35
C THR A 178 -1.30 -1.30 -17.58
N GLY A 179 -1.01 -0.34 -18.47
CA GLY A 179 0.35 0.17 -18.72
C GLY A 179 0.77 1.27 -17.75
N ALA A 180 1.88 1.95 -18.05
CA ALA A 180 2.41 3.07 -17.24
C ALA A 180 1.42 4.24 -17.08
N ASP A 181 0.45 4.35 -17.98
CA ASP A 181 -0.62 5.35 -17.97
C ASP A 181 -1.86 4.92 -17.17
N GLY A 182 -1.86 3.72 -16.58
CA GLY A 182 -2.94 3.21 -15.75
C GLY A 182 -4.22 2.89 -16.52
N CYS A 183 -4.17 2.81 -17.85
CA CYS A 183 -5.35 2.61 -18.70
C CYS A 183 -5.50 1.15 -19.10
N ALA A 184 -6.69 0.58 -18.91
CA ALA A 184 -7.09 -0.68 -19.54
C ALA A 184 -8.06 -0.39 -20.68
N LEU A 185 -7.72 -0.83 -21.89
CA LEU A 185 -8.43 -0.44 -23.09
C LEU A 185 -8.91 -1.65 -23.88
N PHE A 186 -10.21 -1.72 -24.11
CA PHE A 186 -10.89 -2.83 -24.77
C PHE A 186 -11.48 -2.37 -26.09
N THR A 187 -10.95 -2.86 -27.21
CA THR A 187 -11.41 -2.54 -28.56
C THR A 187 -12.29 -3.65 -29.14
N GLY A 188 -13.12 -3.33 -30.13
CA GLY A 188 -13.91 -4.34 -30.84
C GLY A 188 -15.13 -4.84 -30.07
N LEU A 189 -15.60 -4.06 -29.09
CA LEU A 189 -16.75 -4.40 -28.26
C LEU A 189 -18.06 -4.20 -29.03
N THR A 190 -18.98 -5.14 -28.91
CA THR A 190 -20.36 -4.90 -29.35
C THR A 190 -21.00 -3.78 -28.52
N PRO A 191 -21.81 -2.89 -29.11
CA PRO A 191 -22.53 -1.88 -28.35
C PRO A 191 -23.36 -2.54 -27.26
N GLY A 192 -23.25 -2.01 -26.04
CA GLY A 192 -23.78 -2.65 -24.86
C GLY A 192 -23.19 -2.08 -23.59
N THR A 193 -23.62 -2.61 -22.47
CA THR A 193 -23.18 -2.16 -21.15
C THR A 193 -22.13 -3.09 -20.60
N TYR A 194 -21.04 -2.52 -20.11
CA TYR A 194 -19.90 -3.24 -19.58
C TYR A 194 -19.56 -2.76 -18.17
N THR A 195 -19.16 -3.70 -17.30
CA THR A 195 -18.48 -3.41 -16.03
C THR A 195 -17.11 -4.09 -16.06
N GLY A 196 -16.10 -3.43 -15.47
CA GLY A 196 -14.75 -3.97 -15.32
C GLY A 196 -14.44 -4.32 -13.87
N THR A 197 -13.82 -5.47 -13.65
CA THR A 197 -13.26 -5.88 -12.36
C THR A 197 -11.74 -5.73 -12.41
N VAL A 198 -11.20 -4.91 -11.52
CA VAL A 198 -9.77 -4.63 -11.38
C VAL A 198 -9.19 -5.49 -10.27
N SER A 199 -8.03 -6.10 -10.52
CA SER A 199 -7.29 -6.89 -9.53
C SER A 199 -5.79 -6.71 -9.68
N LYS A 200 -5.08 -6.61 -8.56
CA LYS A 200 -3.62 -6.60 -8.46
C LYS A 200 -3.22 -7.06 -7.06
N ALA A 201 -2.23 -7.95 -6.96
CA ALA A 201 -1.77 -8.45 -5.67
C ALA A 201 -1.29 -7.31 -4.76
N GLY A 202 -1.76 -7.29 -3.51
CA GLY A 202 -1.41 -6.26 -2.51
C GLY A 202 -2.16 -4.93 -2.67
N TYR A 203 -3.13 -4.83 -3.57
CA TYR A 203 -3.92 -3.61 -3.79
C TYR A 203 -5.36 -3.80 -3.27
N VAL A 204 -5.98 -2.67 -2.90
CA VAL A 204 -7.36 -2.61 -2.44
C VAL A 204 -8.10 -1.42 -3.05
N ASP A 205 -9.43 -1.54 -3.13
CA ASP A 205 -10.34 -0.43 -3.41
C ASP A 205 -10.54 0.47 -2.18
N THR A 206 -11.31 1.55 -2.32
CA THR A 206 -11.60 2.50 -1.22
C THR A 206 -12.35 1.86 -0.05
N LEU A 207 -13.00 0.72 -0.27
CA LEU A 207 -13.69 -0.06 0.75
C LEU A 207 -12.78 -1.13 1.39
N GLY A 208 -11.54 -1.30 0.90
CA GLY A 208 -10.59 -2.30 1.39
C GLY A 208 -10.73 -3.68 0.73
N ASN A 209 -11.51 -3.81 -0.35
CA ASN A 209 -11.67 -5.06 -1.07
C ASN A 209 -10.47 -5.31 -1.99
N LEU A 210 -10.06 -6.58 -2.12
CA LEU A 210 -8.95 -7.01 -2.99
C LEU A 210 -9.26 -6.86 -4.49
N SER A 211 -10.49 -6.55 -4.85
CA SER A 211 -10.91 -6.26 -6.23
C SER A 211 -11.81 -5.04 -6.25
N ALA A 212 -11.65 -4.19 -7.26
CA ALA A 212 -12.51 -3.03 -7.46
C ALA A 212 -13.40 -3.23 -8.69
N THR A 213 -14.63 -2.75 -8.64
CA THR A 213 -15.55 -2.81 -9.78
C THR A 213 -15.77 -1.41 -10.34
N SER A 214 -15.61 -1.25 -11.66
CA SER A 214 -15.91 0.00 -12.35
C SER A 214 -17.41 0.25 -12.38
N THR A 215 -17.80 1.51 -12.51
CA THR A 215 -19.19 1.86 -12.79
C THR A 215 -19.64 1.24 -14.11
N SER A 216 -20.91 0.84 -14.17
CA SER A 216 -21.56 0.34 -15.38
C SER A 216 -21.49 1.39 -16.50
N THR A 217 -20.88 1.03 -17.62
CA THR A 217 -20.55 1.97 -18.69
C THR A 217 -21.12 1.48 -20.03
N SER A 218 -21.88 2.34 -20.71
CA SER A 218 -22.48 2.03 -22.01
C SER A 218 -21.53 2.36 -23.16
N VAL A 219 -21.12 1.32 -23.88
CA VAL A 219 -20.26 1.41 -25.06
C VAL A 219 -21.14 1.57 -26.30
N THR A 220 -20.83 2.55 -27.12
CA THR A 220 -21.51 2.80 -28.41
C THR A 220 -20.60 2.45 -29.58
N ALA A 221 -21.21 2.13 -30.72
CA ALA A 221 -20.49 1.80 -31.93
C ALA A 221 -19.68 3.01 -32.44
N ALA A 222 -18.52 2.75 -33.04
CA ALA A 222 -17.61 3.73 -33.62
C ALA A 222 -17.15 4.85 -32.66
N ALA A 223 -17.21 4.62 -31.35
CA ALA A 223 -16.82 5.59 -30.33
C ALA A 223 -15.85 5.00 -29.30
N LEU A 224 -15.08 5.89 -28.68
CA LEU A 224 -14.38 5.63 -27.43
C LEU A 224 -15.29 6.08 -26.28
N THR A 225 -15.64 5.15 -25.41
CA THR A 225 -16.24 5.45 -24.11
C THR A 225 -15.18 5.29 -23.03
N VAL A 226 -15.09 6.24 -22.11
CA VAL A 226 -14.20 6.18 -20.95
C VAL A 226 -15.06 6.06 -19.70
N ALA A 227 -14.84 5.01 -18.92
CA ALA A 227 -15.49 4.81 -17.63
C ALA A 227 -14.95 5.81 -16.58
N SER A 228 -15.71 6.05 -15.52
CA SER A 228 -15.18 6.76 -14.35
C SER A 228 -13.92 6.06 -13.81
N PRO A 229 -12.89 6.81 -13.38
CA PRO A 229 -11.68 6.21 -12.84
C PRO A 229 -11.97 5.28 -11.67
N VAL A 230 -11.33 4.11 -11.68
CA VAL A 230 -11.38 3.14 -10.59
C VAL A 230 -10.26 3.46 -9.61
N SER A 231 -10.62 3.79 -8.37
CA SER A 231 -9.68 4.02 -7.27
C SER A 231 -9.20 2.69 -6.71
N TYR A 232 -7.91 2.39 -6.91
CA TYR A 232 -7.31 1.11 -6.52
C TYR A 232 -5.84 1.32 -6.21
N ALA A 233 -5.41 1.08 -4.97
CA ALA A 233 -4.08 1.46 -4.52
C ALA A 233 -3.42 0.35 -3.70
N ALA A 234 -2.09 0.38 -3.62
CA ALA A 234 -1.35 -0.55 -2.76
C ALA A 234 -1.80 -0.35 -1.31
N ALA A 235 -2.26 -1.43 -0.68
CA ALA A 235 -2.86 -1.36 0.65
C ALA A 235 -1.85 -0.83 1.67
N GLY A 236 -2.32 0.05 2.55
CA GLY A 236 -1.58 0.50 3.72
C GLY A 236 -1.82 -0.44 4.90
N MET A 237 -0.86 -0.45 5.83
CA MET A 237 -0.93 -1.20 7.09
C MET A 237 -1.04 -0.23 8.26
N LEU A 238 -1.99 -0.49 9.16
CA LEU A 238 -2.13 0.25 10.41
C LEU A 238 -1.79 -0.67 11.58
N THR A 239 -0.82 -0.25 12.38
CA THR A 239 -0.34 -1.00 13.55
C THR A 239 -0.88 -0.30 14.80
N VAL A 240 -1.79 -0.95 15.53
CA VAL A 240 -2.48 -0.31 16.67
C VAL A 240 -2.08 -0.94 18.00
N GLY A 241 -1.66 -0.10 18.94
CA GLY A 241 -1.47 -0.48 20.34
C GLY A 241 -2.48 0.23 21.24
N TYR A 242 -3.00 -0.47 22.25
CA TYR A 242 -3.77 0.18 23.31
C TYR A 242 -2.83 0.73 24.39
N ALA A 243 -3.08 1.96 24.82
CA ALA A 243 -2.38 2.60 25.94
C ALA A 243 -3.31 2.69 27.15
N ALA A 244 -2.96 1.95 28.20
CA ALA A 244 -3.63 2.03 29.49
C ALA A 244 -2.84 2.89 30.48
N PRO A 245 -3.49 3.52 31.47
CA PRO A 245 -2.80 4.10 32.61
C PRO A 245 -1.98 3.02 33.35
N ALA A 246 -0.87 3.42 33.97
CA ALA A 246 0.01 2.50 34.69
C ALA A 246 -0.76 1.75 35.79
N GLY A 247 -0.61 0.42 35.84
CA GLY A 247 -1.27 -0.44 36.83
C GLY A 247 -2.67 -0.92 36.45
N TYR A 248 -3.20 -0.56 35.27
CA TYR A 248 -4.51 -1.00 34.79
C TYR A 248 -4.37 -2.06 33.69
N ALA A 249 -4.99 -3.22 33.90
CA ALA A 249 -4.90 -4.32 32.95
C ALA A 249 -5.76 -4.05 31.70
N ILE A 250 -5.22 -4.33 30.51
CA ILE A 250 -5.95 -4.25 29.24
C ILE A 250 -6.67 -5.59 28.99
N PRO A 251 -8.00 -5.61 28.82
CA PRO A 251 -8.72 -6.82 28.45
C PRO A 251 -8.26 -7.37 27.09
N GLY A 252 -8.16 -8.69 26.97
CA GLY A 252 -7.60 -9.36 25.79
C GLY A 252 -8.45 -9.30 24.51
N SER A 253 -9.71 -8.87 24.59
CA SER A 253 -10.68 -8.95 23.48
C SER A 253 -11.32 -7.60 23.11
N LEU A 254 -10.65 -6.48 23.40
CA LEU A 254 -11.22 -5.15 23.10
C LEU A 254 -11.37 -4.93 21.58
N PRO A 255 -12.59 -4.56 21.11
CA PRO A 255 -12.80 -4.12 19.73
C PRO A 255 -11.99 -2.86 19.43
N LEU A 256 -11.65 -2.67 18.15
CA LEU A 256 -11.03 -1.45 17.65
C LEU A 256 -11.85 -0.95 16.48
N THR A 257 -12.21 0.32 16.46
CA THR A 257 -12.83 0.93 15.29
C THR A 257 -11.88 1.86 14.59
N VAL A 258 -11.87 1.75 13.26
CA VAL A 258 -11.15 2.60 12.33
C VAL A 258 -12.17 3.27 11.43
N ALA A 259 -12.25 4.59 11.46
CA ALA A 259 -13.18 5.38 10.65
C ALA A 259 -12.42 6.40 9.84
N GLY A 260 -12.64 6.47 8.53
CA GLY A 260 -12.01 7.54 7.75
C GLY A 260 -12.75 8.87 7.93
N THR A 261 -12.03 9.96 7.70
CA THR A 261 -12.58 11.33 7.77
C THR A 261 -13.49 11.68 6.58
N SER A 262 -13.61 10.81 5.58
CA SER A 262 -14.49 10.99 4.42
C SER A 262 -15.46 9.82 4.28
N SER A 263 -16.60 10.08 3.64
CA SER A 263 -17.62 9.06 3.35
C SER A 263 -17.12 7.93 2.44
N SER A 264 -15.99 8.14 1.75
CA SER A 264 -15.30 7.12 0.95
C SER A 264 -14.69 6.00 1.78
N TYR A 265 -14.54 6.21 3.10
CA TYR A 265 -13.87 5.31 4.03
C TYR A 265 -14.81 4.99 5.21
N PRO A 266 -15.76 4.07 5.04
CA PRO A 266 -16.74 3.76 6.09
C PRO A 266 -16.05 3.28 7.37
N ALA A 267 -16.66 3.58 8.52
CA ALA A 267 -16.19 3.06 9.80
C ALA A 267 -16.24 1.53 9.82
N ARG A 268 -15.16 0.92 10.32
CA ARG A 268 -15.02 -0.52 10.43
C ARG A 268 -14.52 -0.89 11.81
N THR A 269 -15.22 -1.83 12.44
CA THR A 269 -14.84 -2.40 13.72
C THR A 269 -14.14 -3.73 13.51
N PHE A 270 -12.99 -3.90 14.15
CA PHE A 270 -12.16 -5.08 14.14
C PHE A 270 -12.26 -5.78 15.50
N TYR A 271 -12.68 -7.04 15.49
CA TYR A 271 -12.77 -7.88 16.69
C TYR A 271 -11.53 -8.79 16.83
N ALA A 272 -11.33 -9.36 18.02
CA ALA A 272 -10.26 -10.34 18.22
C ALA A 272 -10.52 -11.58 17.35
N CYS A 273 -9.48 -12.08 16.67
CA CYS A 273 -9.60 -13.29 15.85
C CYS A 273 -10.09 -14.48 16.69
N GLY A 274 -10.99 -15.30 16.12
CA GLY A 274 -11.61 -16.44 16.80
C GLY A 274 -12.82 -16.11 17.68
N THR A 275 -13.26 -14.85 17.73
CA THR A 275 -14.54 -14.49 18.36
C THR A 275 -15.72 -14.69 17.40
N PRO A 276 -16.92 -15.04 17.87
CA PRO A 276 -18.12 -15.17 17.01
C PRO A 276 -18.46 -13.92 16.22
N GLN A 277 -18.05 -12.74 16.73
CA GLN A 277 -18.26 -11.44 16.10
C GLN A 277 -17.25 -11.11 15.00
N ALA A 278 -16.11 -11.83 14.94
CA ALA A 278 -15.12 -11.63 13.88
C ALA A 278 -15.58 -12.34 12.61
N THR A 279 -16.01 -11.57 11.60
CA THR A 279 -16.01 -12.07 10.23
C THR A 279 -14.56 -12.26 9.78
N ALA A 280 -14.27 -13.29 8.97
CA ALA A 280 -12.91 -13.60 8.50
C ALA A 280 -12.20 -12.34 7.93
N SER A 281 -12.97 -11.48 7.27
CA SER A 281 -12.63 -10.16 6.70
C SER A 281 -12.02 -9.12 7.65
N PHE A 282 -12.34 -9.14 8.94
CA PHE A 282 -12.05 -8.03 9.86
C PHE A 282 -11.66 -8.48 11.28
N CYS A 283 -10.77 -9.46 11.39
CA CYS A 283 -10.17 -9.81 12.67
C CYS A 283 -8.76 -9.21 12.79
N ALA A 284 -8.35 -8.90 14.02
CA ALA A 284 -6.96 -8.53 14.28
C ALA A 284 -6.37 -9.41 15.40
N SER A 285 -5.09 -9.77 15.24
CA SER A 285 -4.43 -10.89 15.93
C SER A 285 -4.55 -10.82 17.45
N THR A 286 -4.74 -11.97 18.08
CA THR A 286 -4.66 -12.17 19.53
C THR A 286 -3.19 -12.19 19.97
N GLY A 287 -2.81 -11.30 20.90
CA GLY A 287 -1.45 -11.20 21.45
C GLY A 287 -1.12 -9.78 21.93
N GLN A 288 -0.40 -9.65 23.04
CA GLN A 288 -0.01 -8.36 23.63
C GLN A 288 0.91 -7.60 22.68
N ALA A 289 0.32 -6.65 21.95
CA ALA A 289 0.94 -5.55 21.20
C ALA A 289 2.05 -5.88 20.15
N PRO A 290 2.01 -5.25 18.97
CA PRO A 290 0.92 -4.44 18.41
C PRO A 290 -0.08 -5.27 17.58
N ARG A 291 -1.33 -4.83 17.54
CA ARG A 291 -2.44 -5.46 16.81
C ARG A 291 -2.41 -4.97 15.36
N LEU A 292 -2.23 -5.89 14.41
CA LEU A 292 -2.16 -5.57 12.98
C LEU A 292 -3.56 -5.38 12.39
N VAL A 293 -3.81 -4.22 11.79
CA VAL A 293 -5.05 -3.88 11.09
C VAL A 293 -4.72 -3.55 9.64
N GLY A 294 -5.46 -4.13 8.69
CA GLY A 294 -5.23 -3.90 7.27
C GLY A 294 -4.05 -4.68 6.68
N SER A 295 -3.60 -5.76 7.32
CA SER A 295 -2.57 -6.63 6.75
C SER A 295 -3.15 -7.43 5.58
N VAL A 296 -2.98 -6.98 4.34
CA VAL A 296 -3.08 -7.89 3.19
C VAL A 296 -1.96 -8.92 3.32
N SER A 297 -2.33 -10.18 3.52
CA SER A 297 -1.36 -11.27 3.43
C SER A 297 -1.78 -12.18 2.28
N ASN A 298 -0.84 -12.50 1.39
CA ASN A 298 -1.07 -13.44 0.28
C ASN A 298 -1.45 -14.85 0.78
N SER A 299 -1.25 -15.12 2.07
CA SER A 299 -1.58 -16.35 2.79
C SER A 299 -2.98 -16.35 3.41
N ASP A 300 -3.66 -15.20 3.48
CA ASP A 300 -4.99 -15.07 4.06
C ASP A 300 -5.82 -14.04 3.25
N PRO A 301 -6.48 -14.46 2.15
CA PRO A 301 -7.29 -13.60 1.31
C PRO A 301 -8.56 -13.09 2.03
N SER A 302 -8.77 -13.51 3.28
CA SER A 302 -9.82 -12.97 4.13
C SER A 302 -9.38 -11.73 4.89
N ARG A 303 -8.22 -11.11 4.66
CA ARG A 303 -7.86 -9.85 5.34
C ARG A 303 -7.96 -8.66 4.39
N ASN A 304 -8.96 -7.81 4.61
CA ASN A 304 -9.11 -6.56 3.88
C ASN A 304 -8.01 -5.58 4.29
N GLY A 305 -7.26 -5.08 3.32
CA GLY A 305 -6.29 -4.00 3.52
C GLY A 305 -6.98 -2.65 3.72
N LEU A 306 -6.29 -1.68 4.30
CA LEU A 306 -6.78 -0.30 4.34
C LEU A 306 -6.35 0.44 3.08
N PHE A 307 -7.27 1.19 2.48
CA PHE A 307 -6.94 2.05 1.35
C PHE A 307 -6.05 3.20 1.85
N PRO A 308 -4.91 3.49 1.21
CA PRO A 308 -4.08 4.61 1.61
C PRO A 308 -4.86 5.91 1.49
N THR A 309 -4.88 6.74 2.53
CA THR A 309 -5.68 7.98 2.54
C THR A 309 -5.01 9.11 1.76
N GLY A 310 -3.71 8.97 1.45
CA GLY A 310 -2.91 10.01 0.82
C GLY A 310 -2.94 11.31 1.64
N THR A 311 -2.95 12.45 0.94
CA THR A 311 -3.16 13.79 1.54
C THR A 311 -4.63 14.13 1.76
N SER A 312 -5.54 13.31 1.24
CA SER A 312 -6.97 13.62 1.12
C SER A 312 -7.80 13.21 2.35
N GLY A 313 -7.17 12.62 3.36
CA GLY A 313 -7.85 12.24 4.59
C GLY A 313 -6.96 11.52 5.59
N SER A 314 -7.56 11.13 6.70
CA SER A 314 -6.92 10.32 7.73
C SER A 314 -7.90 9.27 8.25
N TYR A 315 -7.36 8.21 8.81
CA TYR A 315 -8.13 7.28 9.64
C TYR A 315 -8.14 7.78 11.08
N LEU A 316 -9.31 7.85 11.68
CA LEU A 316 -9.53 8.05 13.09
C LEU A 316 -9.65 6.67 13.74
N THR A 317 -8.87 6.47 14.80
CA THR A 317 -8.86 5.21 15.54
C THR A 317 -9.30 5.40 16.99
N TYR A 318 -10.14 4.49 17.46
CA TYR A 318 -10.59 4.45 18.84
C TYR A 318 -10.93 3.01 19.26
N ALA A 319 -10.75 2.73 20.55
CA ALA A 319 -11.11 1.43 21.12
C ALA A 319 -12.63 1.34 21.26
N GLY A 320 -13.19 0.15 21.10
CA GLY A 320 -14.64 -0.09 21.13
C GLY A 320 -15.28 -0.08 19.74
N ASP A 321 -16.59 -0.27 19.75
CA ASP A 321 -17.46 -0.49 18.59
C ASP A 321 -18.70 0.42 18.58
N CYS A 322 -18.77 1.36 19.52
CA CYS A 322 -19.78 2.39 19.62
C CYS A 322 -19.19 3.78 19.36
N ALA A 323 -20.03 4.69 18.85
CA ALA A 323 -19.62 6.06 18.53
C ALA A 323 -19.20 6.88 19.75
N ASP A 324 -19.77 6.60 20.92
CA ASP A 324 -19.41 7.23 22.20
C ASP A 324 -18.11 6.71 22.81
N ASN A 325 -17.53 5.63 22.25
CA ASN A 325 -16.17 5.23 22.60
C ASN A 325 -15.11 6.12 21.92
N ALA A 326 -15.49 6.91 20.91
CA ALA A 326 -14.58 7.83 20.26
C ALA A 326 -14.17 8.96 21.20
N LEU A 327 -12.87 9.28 21.23
CA LEU A 327 -12.37 10.46 21.93
C LEU A 327 -12.99 11.74 21.36
N PRO A 328 -13.10 12.82 22.16
CA PRO A 328 -13.34 14.16 21.64
C PRO A 328 -12.32 14.56 20.56
N THR A 329 -11.08 14.07 20.68
CA THR A 329 -10.01 14.17 19.68
C THR A 329 -9.49 12.77 19.34
N PRO A 330 -10.04 12.10 18.33
CA PRO A 330 -9.61 10.75 17.94
C PRO A 330 -8.16 10.73 17.47
N VAL A 331 -7.50 9.58 17.64
CA VAL A 331 -6.12 9.40 17.19
C VAL A 331 -6.13 9.22 15.67
N ALA A 332 -5.61 10.22 14.97
CA ALA A 332 -5.54 10.24 13.51
C ALA A 332 -4.29 9.51 13.00
N ALA A 333 -4.44 8.79 11.89
CA ALA A 333 -3.37 8.13 11.16
C ALA A 333 -3.51 8.41 9.67
N THR A 334 -2.43 8.83 9.02
CA THR A 334 -2.34 8.84 7.56
C THR A 334 -1.66 7.55 7.10
N LEU A 335 -2.18 6.95 6.03
CA LEU A 335 -1.59 5.76 5.42
C LEU A 335 -1.04 6.11 4.05
N ALA A 336 0.27 5.92 3.89
CA ALA A 336 0.93 5.95 2.60
C ALA A 336 0.69 4.64 1.83
N PRO A 337 0.70 4.66 0.48
CA PRO A 337 0.62 3.44 -0.33
C PRO A 337 1.73 2.45 0.04
N ALA A 338 1.38 1.18 0.28
CA ALA A 338 2.29 0.13 0.77
C ALA A 338 3.04 0.48 2.09
N GLY A 339 2.67 1.56 2.77
CA GLY A 339 3.29 2.01 4.00
C GLY A 339 2.72 1.36 5.24
N SER A 340 3.44 1.48 6.36
CA SER A 340 2.95 1.10 7.68
C SER A 340 3.00 2.29 8.62
N THR A 341 1.89 2.56 9.31
CA THR A 341 1.77 3.61 10.33
C THR A 341 1.40 2.98 11.65
N ALA A 342 2.07 3.39 12.73
CA ALA A 342 1.76 2.94 14.08
C ALA A 342 0.99 4.02 14.86
N VAL A 343 -0.05 3.62 15.59
CA VAL A 343 -0.81 4.49 16.48
C VAL A 343 -1.03 3.87 17.85
N SER A 344 -1.08 4.73 18.87
CA SER A 344 -1.40 4.35 20.24
C SER A 344 -2.78 4.92 20.60
N VAL A 345 -3.73 4.03 20.87
CA VAL A 345 -5.12 4.37 21.19
C VAL A 345 -5.30 4.36 22.71
N PRO A 346 -5.63 5.49 23.34
CA PRO A 346 -5.76 5.56 24.79
C PRO A 346 -7.03 4.83 25.28
N LEU A 347 -6.91 4.26 26.47
CA LEU A 347 -8.01 3.68 27.26
C LEU A 347 -8.14 4.43 28.58
N GLY A 348 -9.33 4.39 29.17
CA GLY A 348 -9.58 4.98 30.49
C GLY A 348 -9.42 3.95 31.59
N GLY A 349 -8.78 4.33 32.70
CA GLY A 349 -8.59 3.45 33.85
C GLY A 349 -9.82 3.42 34.77
N VAL A 350 -10.27 2.23 35.15
CA VAL A 350 -11.32 2.02 36.14
C VAL A 350 -10.78 1.19 37.30
N ALA A 351 -10.71 1.80 38.48
CA ALA A 351 -10.38 1.14 39.73
C ALA A 351 -11.64 0.44 40.26
N VAL A 352 -11.81 -0.83 39.91
CA VAL A 352 -12.94 -1.64 40.37
C VAL A 352 -12.62 -2.23 41.75
N THR A 353 -13.56 -2.14 42.67
CA THR A 353 -13.52 -2.85 43.97
C THR A 353 -14.80 -3.66 44.14
N VAL A 354 -14.67 -4.97 44.37
CA VAL A 354 -15.79 -5.88 44.66
C VAL A 354 -15.93 -6.03 46.17
N ARG A 355 -17.14 -5.83 46.69
CA ARG A 355 -17.44 -5.99 48.11
C ARG A 355 -18.58 -6.98 48.31
N ARG A 356 -18.46 -7.83 49.32
CA ARG A 356 -19.58 -8.64 49.86
C ARG A 356 -19.76 -8.29 51.33
N ALA A 357 -20.98 -7.90 51.70
CA ALA A 357 -21.29 -7.40 53.05
C ALA A 357 -20.31 -6.30 53.54
N GLY A 358 -19.88 -5.41 52.63
CA GLY A 358 -18.98 -4.30 52.92
C GLY A 358 -17.47 -4.63 52.94
N VAL A 359 -17.10 -5.91 52.85
CA VAL A 359 -15.69 -6.37 52.85
C VAL A 359 -15.22 -6.65 51.43
N GLY A 360 -13.98 -6.27 51.11
CA GLY A 360 -13.38 -6.55 49.80
C GLY A 360 -13.19 -8.04 49.53
N THR A 361 -13.73 -8.54 48.41
CA THR A 361 -13.81 -9.98 48.12
C THR A 361 -12.99 -10.34 46.88
N ALA A 362 -11.98 -11.19 47.05
CA ALA A 362 -11.17 -11.75 45.96
C ALA A 362 -11.87 -12.93 45.27
N GLY A 363 -11.42 -13.27 44.05
CA GLY A 363 -11.88 -14.42 43.29
C GLY A 363 -13.25 -14.27 42.62
N VAL A 364 -13.81 -13.05 42.59
CA VAL A 364 -15.11 -12.79 41.95
C VAL A 364 -14.90 -12.48 40.48
N THR A 365 -15.59 -13.21 39.60
CA THR A 365 -15.54 -12.99 38.15
C THR A 365 -16.21 -11.68 37.78
N LEU A 366 -15.59 -10.91 36.89
CA LEU A 366 -16.06 -9.60 36.46
C LEU A 366 -16.23 -9.52 34.94
N ARG A 367 -17.27 -8.81 34.50
CA ARG A 367 -17.44 -8.36 33.11
C ARG A 367 -17.85 -6.89 33.06
N ALA A 368 -17.49 -6.20 31.99
CA ALA A 368 -18.03 -4.90 31.65
C ALA A 368 -19.04 -5.06 30.50
N VAL A 369 -20.20 -4.44 30.63
CA VAL A 369 -21.23 -4.37 29.57
C VAL A 369 -21.35 -2.92 29.14
N HIS A 370 -21.13 -2.64 27.85
CA HIS A 370 -21.31 -1.30 27.33
C HIS A 370 -22.79 -0.93 27.35
N GLN A 371 -23.11 0.26 27.87
CA GLN A 371 -24.48 0.76 27.83
C GLN A 371 -24.80 1.20 26.40
N VAL A 372 -25.84 0.65 25.80
CA VAL A 372 -26.24 1.00 24.44
C VAL A 372 -26.55 2.50 24.35
N SER A 373 -25.80 3.17 23.50
CA SER A 373 -25.96 4.57 23.10
C SER A 373 -26.18 4.65 21.59
N ALA A 374 -26.46 5.85 21.06
CA ALA A 374 -26.63 6.04 19.63
C ALA A 374 -25.34 5.64 18.87
N GLY A 375 -25.43 4.70 17.93
CA GLY A 375 -24.32 4.24 17.10
C GLY A 375 -23.66 2.92 17.53
N CYS A 376 -24.15 2.25 18.58
CA CYS A 376 -23.75 0.87 18.89
C CYS A 376 -24.43 -0.11 17.93
N SER A 377 -23.66 -1.01 17.30
CA SER A 377 -24.22 -2.08 16.46
C SER A 377 -24.63 -3.31 17.27
N LEU A 378 -24.02 -3.53 18.44
CA LEU A 378 -24.28 -4.65 19.37
C LEU A 378 -24.03 -4.22 20.83
N VAL A 379 -24.52 -5.02 21.79
CA VAL A 379 -24.15 -4.87 23.21
C VAL A 379 -22.78 -5.51 23.44
N THR A 380 -21.78 -4.68 23.69
CA THR A 380 -20.40 -5.13 23.87
C THR A 380 -20.18 -5.61 25.28
N THR A 381 -19.79 -6.88 25.41
CA THR A 381 -19.43 -7.48 26.70
C THR A 381 -17.95 -7.81 26.72
N VAL A 382 -17.23 -7.29 27.71
CA VAL A 382 -15.79 -7.45 27.87
C VAL A 382 -15.51 -8.22 29.17
N PRO A 383 -14.87 -9.39 29.12
CA PRO A 383 -14.43 -10.08 30.33
C PRO A 383 -13.28 -9.31 31.00
N LEU A 384 -13.36 -9.11 32.32
CA LEU A 384 -12.36 -8.36 33.09
C LEU A 384 -11.46 -9.25 33.95
N GLY A 385 -11.71 -10.57 33.96
CA GLY A 385 -11.01 -11.51 34.82
C GLY A 385 -11.65 -11.61 36.21
N VAL A 386 -10.82 -11.82 37.24
CA VAL A 386 -11.26 -12.02 38.63
C VAL A 386 -10.70 -10.94 39.55
N SER A 387 -11.45 -10.60 40.60
CA SER A 387 -10.96 -9.67 41.63
C SER A 387 -9.78 -10.25 42.42
N GLY A 388 -8.78 -9.40 42.69
CA GLY A 388 -7.62 -9.73 43.50
C GLY A 388 -7.83 -9.48 45.00
N SER A 389 -6.73 -9.43 45.75
CA SER A 389 -6.74 -9.13 47.19
C SER A 389 -7.48 -7.83 47.50
N GLY A 390 -8.28 -7.81 48.58
CA GLY A 390 -9.09 -6.65 48.94
C GLY A 390 -10.23 -6.34 47.96
N GLY A 391 -10.51 -7.24 47.01
CA GLY A 391 -11.54 -7.07 45.98
C GLY A 391 -11.12 -6.18 44.81
N ALA A 392 -9.84 -5.80 44.70
CA ALA A 392 -9.36 -4.89 43.67
C ALA A 392 -9.25 -5.55 42.28
N ALA A 393 -9.71 -4.86 41.25
CA ALA A 393 -9.56 -5.27 39.84
C ALA A 393 -9.34 -4.04 38.93
N PRO A 394 -8.15 -3.42 38.95
CA PRO A 394 -7.87 -2.27 38.10
C PRO A 394 -7.83 -2.68 36.62
N VAL A 395 -8.70 -2.08 35.82
CA VAL A 395 -8.91 -2.43 34.40
C VAL A 395 -8.93 -1.17 33.52
N ALA A 396 -8.40 -1.28 32.31
CA ALA A 396 -8.51 -0.25 31.29
C ALA A 396 -9.64 -0.59 30.31
N LEU A 397 -10.57 0.34 30.11
CA LEU A 397 -11.72 0.18 29.22
C LEU A 397 -11.72 1.26 28.13
N PRO A 398 -12.36 1.00 26.98
CA PRO A 398 -12.70 2.08 26.04
C PRO A 398 -13.53 3.16 26.74
N TYR A 399 -13.48 4.37 26.21
CA TYR A 399 -14.30 5.47 26.73
C TYR A 399 -15.79 5.18 26.54
N GLY A 400 -16.65 5.91 27.23
CA GLY A 400 -18.10 5.73 27.15
C GLY A 400 -18.67 5.16 28.43
N ARG A 401 -19.92 4.69 28.35
CA ARG A 401 -20.69 4.28 29.53
C ARG A 401 -20.70 2.77 29.67
N TRP A 402 -20.34 2.29 30.86
CA TRP A 402 -20.19 0.88 31.14
C TRP A 402 -20.91 0.50 32.42
N THR A 403 -21.49 -0.69 32.44
CA THR A 403 -21.97 -1.36 33.65
C THR A 403 -20.99 -2.48 33.98
N ILE A 404 -20.29 -2.36 35.11
CA ILE A 404 -19.40 -3.39 35.65
C ILE A 404 -20.27 -4.38 36.44
N GLN A 405 -20.17 -5.67 36.14
CA GLN A 405 -20.97 -6.72 36.76
C GLN A 405 -20.07 -7.74 37.45
N ALA A 406 -20.37 -8.03 38.71
CA ALA A 406 -19.84 -9.19 39.43
C ALA A 406 -20.70 -10.41 39.14
N LEU A 407 -20.05 -11.55 38.90
CA LEU A 407 -20.69 -12.77 38.46
C LEU A 407 -20.37 -13.94 39.41
N ASP A 408 -21.31 -14.87 39.54
CA ASP A 408 -21.04 -16.18 40.13
C ASP A 408 -20.42 -17.16 39.11
N SER A 409 -20.23 -18.42 39.53
CA SER A 409 -19.70 -19.48 38.66
C SER A 409 -20.63 -19.90 37.51
N LEU A 410 -21.91 -19.52 37.58
CA LEU A 410 -22.92 -19.77 36.55
C LEU A 410 -23.16 -18.52 35.66
N LEU A 411 -22.33 -17.48 35.81
CA LEU A 411 -22.42 -16.20 35.12
C LEU A 411 -23.70 -15.41 35.43
N THR A 412 -24.34 -15.66 36.57
CA THR A 412 -25.45 -14.84 37.09
C THR A 412 -24.91 -13.58 37.73
N VAL A 413 -25.63 -12.46 37.58
CA VAL A 413 -25.19 -11.16 38.10
C VAL A 413 -25.45 -11.10 39.61
N LEU A 414 -24.38 -11.00 40.38
CA LEU A 414 -24.39 -10.81 41.84
C LEU A 414 -24.59 -9.35 42.24
N GLY A 415 -24.07 -8.45 41.40
CA GLY A 415 -24.15 -7.00 41.61
C GLY A 415 -23.59 -6.24 40.43
N SER A 416 -23.90 -4.95 40.35
CA SER A 416 -23.40 -4.08 39.29
C SER A 416 -23.10 -2.66 39.75
N ALA A 417 -22.27 -1.97 38.99
CA ALA A 417 -21.99 -0.55 39.16
C ALA A 417 -21.80 0.12 37.79
N ASP A 418 -22.46 1.25 37.59
CA ASP A 418 -22.31 2.05 36.37
C ASP A 418 -21.13 3.01 36.49
N VAL A 419 -20.40 3.18 35.39
CA VAL A 419 -19.24 4.07 35.30
C VAL A 419 -19.18 4.72 33.92
N THR A 420 -18.89 6.02 33.89
CA THR A 420 -18.57 6.74 32.64
C THR A 420 -17.07 6.89 32.55
N VAL A 421 -16.47 6.21 31.57
CA VAL A 421 -15.03 6.14 31.34
C VAL A 421 -14.61 7.28 30.42
N ASP A 422 -13.59 8.04 30.85
CA ASP A 422 -12.97 9.12 30.09
C ASP A 422 -11.44 9.10 30.30
N ALA A 423 -10.75 10.19 29.94
CA ALA A 423 -9.29 10.30 30.07
C ALA A 423 -8.77 10.29 31.52
N THR A 424 -9.65 10.47 32.50
CA THR A 424 -9.30 10.42 33.93
C THR A 424 -9.64 9.06 34.54
N VAL A 425 -8.85 8.66 35.54
CA VAL A 425 -9.14 7.43 36.29
C VAL A 425 -10.47 7.55 37.01
N LYS A 426 -11.31 6.53 36.88
CA LYS A 426 -12.60 6.40 37.57
C LYS A 426 -12.59 5.27 38.59
N THR A 427 -13.56 5.28 39.48
CA THR A 427 -13.75 4.25 40.50
C THR A 427 -15.13 3.61 40.34
N ALA A 428 -15.21 2.30 40.50
CA ALA A 428 -16.49 1.56 40.53
C ALA A 428 -16.49 0.58 41.71
N THR A 429 -17.51 0.65 42.57
CA THR A 429 -17.67 -0.30 43.68
C THR A 429 -18.86 -1.20 43.40
N VAL A 430 -18.62 -2.50 43.25
CA VAL A 430 -19.66 -3.50 43.00
C VAL A 430 -19.98 -4.24 44.29
N ASN A 431 -21.21 -4.11 44.78
CA ASN A 431 -21.69 -4.86 45.94
C ASN A 431 -22.32 -6.18 45.46
N ALA A 432 -21.70 -7.30 45.79
CA ALA A 432 -21.97 -8.66 45.27
C ALA A 432 -22.22 -9.70 46.37
#